data_AF-A0A7S2CZ64-F1
#
_entry.id   AF-A0A7S2CZ64-F1
#
_cell.length_a   1.000
_cell.length_b   1.000
_cell.length_c   1.000
_cell.angle_alpha   90.00
_cell.angle_beta   90.00
_cell.angle_gamma   90.00
#
_symmetry.space_group_name_H-M   'P 1'
#
loop_
_entity.id
_entity.type
_entity.pdbx_description
1 polymer ?
#
loop_
_entity_poly.entity_id
_entity_poly.type
_entity_poly.pdbx_seq_one_letter_code
_entity_poly.pdbx_strand_id
1 'polypeptide(L)'
;SPLSNAMAASQLYETAISNNAATDRAATLSYGIMGNVTSVPSGYTVEFVLVRSAEGINAAMMAWGDVMLNKSGKQREAAWQRDWTLKKLGYSTDNGAFYYYHTATNQTYEQTLIEVSAYARRVGIPYRYFLADSWWYLQ
;
A
#
# COMPACT_ATOMS: atom_id res chain seq x y z
N SER A 1 -9.05 12.79 -13.40
CA SER A 1 -7.80 12.17 -12.92
C SER A 1 -7.53 10.95 -13.77
N PRO A 2 -6.31 10.58 -14.16
CA PRO A 2 -6.05 9.28 -14.81
C PRO A 2 -6.48 8.07 -13.94
N LEU A 3 -6.82 8.31 -12.66
CA LEU A 3 -7.41 7.33 -11.74
C LEU A 3 -8.95 7.38 -11.66
N SER A 4 -9.65 8.24 -12.41
CA SER A 4 -11.13 8.28 -12.41
C SER A 4 -11.77 7.15 -13.23
N ASN A 5 -10.97 6.31 -13.88
CA ASN A 5 -11.40 5.14 -14.67
C ASN A 5 -10.97 3.83 -14.01
N ALA A 6 -10.94 3.77 -12.67
CA ALA A 6 -10.74 2.51 -11.98
C ALA A 6 -11.99 1.64 -12.18
N MET A 7 -12.02 0.86 -13.27
CA MET A 7 -12.89 -0.31 -13.32
C MET A 7 -12.37 -1.27 -12.25
N ALA A 8 -13.23 -1.62 -11.30
CA ALA A 8 -12.85 -2.56 -10.26
C ALA A 8 -12.51 -3.91 -10.93
N ALA A 9 -11.27 -4.34 -10.72
CA ALA A 9 -10.83 -5.67 -11.06
C ALA A 9 -11.14 -6.59 -9.88
N SER A 10 -11.67 -7.78 -10.16
CA SER A 10 -11.84 -8.81 -9.13
C SER A 10 -10.74 -9.86 -9.23
N GLN A 11 -10.36 -10.38 -8.07
CA GLN A 11 -9.60 -11.62 -7.95
C GLN A 11 -10.55 -12.66 -7.35
N LEU A 12 -10.79 -13.74 -8.09
CA LEU A 12 -11.55 -14.88 -7.59
C LEU A 12 -10.59 -16.07 -7.45
N TYR A 13 -10.53 -16.61 -6.24
CA TYR A 13 -9.84 -17.86 -5.96
C TYR A 13 -10.89 -18.91 -5.61
N GLU A 14 -11.03 -19.91 -6.48
CA GLU A 14 -11.95 -21.03 -6.25
C GLU A 14 -11.14 -22.25 -5.83
N THR A 15 -11.24 -22.63 -4.56
CA THR A 15 -10.70 -23.91 -4.07
C THR A 15 -11.61 -25.04 -4.49
N ALA A 16 -11.05 -26.09 -5.07
CA ALA A 16 -11.73 -27.36 -5.16
C ALA A 16 -11.87 -27.96 -3.75
N ILE A 17 -13.04 -27.83 -3.12
CA ILE A 17 -13.42 -28.74 -2.04
C ILE A 17 -14.00 -29.98 -2.72
N SER A 18 -13.17 -30.99 -2.92
CA SER A 18 -13.62 -32.31 -3.33
C SER A 18 -13.74 -33.20 -2.09
N ASN A 19 -14.97 -33.59 -1.75
CA ASN A 19 -15.23 -34.68 -0.80
C ASN A 19 -15.24 -36.07 -1.47
N ASN A 20 -14.90 -36.17 -2.77
CA ASN A 20 -14.92 -37.41 -3.53
C ASN A 20 -13.68 -37.53 -4.44
N ALA A 21 -12.84 -38.53 -4.17
CA ALA A 21 -11.55 -38.79 -4.82
C ALA A 21 -11.56 -39.02 -6.35
N ALA A 22 -12.66 -38.72 -7.06
CA ALA A 22 -12.83 -38.94 -8.50
C ALA A 22 -12.79 -37.66 -9.36
N THR A 23 -12.74 -36.46 -8.76
CA THR A 23 -12.63 -35.19 -9.50
C THR A 23 -11.66 -34.24 -8.81
N ASP A 24 -10.36 -34.40 -9.09
CA ASP A 24 -9.36 -33.36 -8.83
C ASP A 24 -9.66 -32.16 -9.73
N ARG A 25 -10.50 -31.24 -9.25
CA ARG A 25 -10.60 -29.91 -9.86
C ARG A 25 -9.35 -29.14 -9.46
N ALA A 26 -8.58 -28.70 -10.45
CA ALA A 26 -7.47 -27.79 -10.19
C ALA A 26 -8.01 -26.47 -9.59
N ALA A 27 -7.35 -25.97 -8.54
CA ALA A 27 -7.63 -24.64 -8.02
C ALA A 27 -7.49 -23.62 -9.17
N THR A 28 -8.52 -22.80 -9.36
CA THR A 28 -8.56 -21.81 -10.45
C THR A 28 -8.44 -20.41 -9.87
N LEU A 29 -7.53 -19.63 -10.46
CA LEU A 29 -7.31 -18.24 -10.13
C LEU A 29 -7.71 -17.39 -11.33
N SER A 30 -8.75 -16.58 -11.15
CA SER A 30 -9.35 -15.78 -12.21
C SER A 30 -9.19 -14.29 -11.92
N TYR A 31 -8.84 -13.53 -12.96
CA TYR A 31 -8.70 -12.09 -12.93
C TYR A 31 -9.48 -11.48 -14.08
N GLY A 32 -10.15 -10.36 -13.83
CA GLY A 32 -10.89 -9.68 -14.89
C GLY A 32 -11.75 -8.54 -14.39
N ILE A 33 -12.58 -8.07 -15.31
CA ILE A 33 -13.61 -7.07 -15.05
C ILE A 33 -14.70 -7.71 -14.18
N MET A 34 -15.22 -6.99 -13.18
CA MET A 34 -16.34 -7.48 -12.38
C MET A 34 -17.52 -7.88 -13.26
N GLY A 35 -18.15 -9.02 -12.95
CA GLY A 35 -19.25 -9.56 -13.76
C GLY A 35 -20.52 -8.70 -13.81
N ASN A 36 -20.65 -7.68 -12.96
CA ASN A 36 -21.76 -6.72 -13.00
C ASN A 36 -21.52 -5.54 -13.96
N VAL A 37 -20.36 -5.46 -14.61
CA VAL A 37 -20.08 -4.45 -15.63
C VAL A 37 -20.87 -4.80 -16.89
N THR A 38 -21.76 -3.90 -17.30
CA THR A 38 -22.72 -4.12 -18.41
C THR A 38 -22.15 -3.78 -19.79
N SER A 39 -21.05 -3.03 -19.86
CA SER A 39 -20.37 -2.71 -21.12
C SER A 39 -18.89 -2.40 -20.89
N VAL A 40 -18.06 -2.72 -21.89
CA VAL A 40 -16.63 -2.39 -21.92
C VAL A 40 -16.38 -1.47 -23.11
N PRO A 41 -15.86 -0.25 -22.91
CA PRO A 41 -15.59 0.67 -24.01
C PRO A 41 -14.60 0.09 -25.03
N SER A 42 -14.77 0.44 -26.30
CA SER A 42 -13.80 0.09 -27.35
C SER A 42 -12.42 0.65 -27.00
N GLY A 43 -11.38 -0.17 -27.19
CA GLY A 43 -9.99 0.19 -26.87
C GLY A 43 -9.60 0.06 -25.38
N TYR A 44 -10.50 -0.39 -24.51
CA TYR A 44 -10.14 -0.68 -23.12
C TYR A 44 -9.11 -1.81 -23.03
N THR A 45 -8.08 -1.63 -22.19
CA THR A 45 -7.05 -2.63 -21.91
C THR A 45 -6.91 -2.80 -20.40
N VAL A 46 -6.74 -4.05 -19.97
CA VAL A 46 -6.37 -4.41 -18.60
C VAL A 46 -5.19 -5.36 -18.64
N GLU A 47 -4.22 -5.16 -17.75
CA GLU A 47 -3.02 -5.97 -17.64
C GLU A 47 -2.86 -6.47 -16.20
N PHE A 48 -2.45 -7.73 -16.06
CA PHE A 48 -2.23 -8.37 -14.77
C PHE A 48 -0.80 -8.88 -14.69
N VAL A 49 -0.19 -8.79 -13.51
CA VAL A 49 1.12 -9.37 -13.21
C VAL A 49 0.91 -10.46 -12.16
N LEU A 50 1.06 -11.71 -12.57
CA LEU A 50 1.04 -12.86 -11.67
C LEU A 50 2.46 -13.32 -11.41
N VAL A 51 2.86 -13.35 -10.13
CA VAL A 51 4.17 -13.84 -9.70
C VAL A 51 3.97 -14.97 -8.70
N ARG A 52 4.72 -16.05 -8.90
CA ARG A 52 4.83 -17.18 -7.98
C ARG A 52 6.29 -17.41 -7.61
N SER A 53 6.52 -17.87 -6.40
CA SER A 53 7.86 -18.15 -5.87
C SER A 53 7.82 -19.40 -5.02
N ALA A 54 8.76 -20.31 -5.21
CA ALA A 54 8.96 -21.45 -4.30
C ALA A 54 9.84 -21.06 -3.10
N GLU A 55 10.56 -19.95 -3.22
CA GLU A 55 11.52 -19.40 -2.26
C GLU A 55 10.84 -18.49 -1.21
N GLY A 56 9.51 -18.38 -1.27
CA GLY A 56 8.70 -17.62 -0.32
C GLY A 56 8.29 -16.23 -0.80
N ILE A 57 7.55 -15.54 0.08
CA ILE A 57 6.86 -14.27 -0.24
C ILE A 57 7.83 -13.14 -0.60
N ASN A 58 9.00 -13.06 0.04
CA ASN A 58 9.98 -12.02 -0.26
C ASN A 58 10.51 -12.10 -1.69
N ALA A 59 10.80 -13.31 -2.17
CA ALA A 59 11.23 -13.53 -3.55
C ALA A 59 10.11 -13.21 -4.55
N ALA A 60 8.85 -13.59 -4.24
CA ALA A 60 7.71 -13.20 -5.07
C ALA A 60 7.55 -11.67 -5.16
N MET A 61 7.67 -10.96 -4.04
CA MET A 61 7.56 -9.50 -4.01
C MET A 61 8.69 -8.82 -4.77
N MET A 62 9.91 -9.34 -4.70
CA MET A 62 11.06 -8.81 -5.45
C MET A 62 10.85 -8.96 -6.96
N ALA A 63 10.44 -10.15 -7.41
CA ALA A 63 10.17 -10.43 -8.81
C ALA A 63 8.98 -9.61 -9.35
N TRP A 64 7.91 -9.44 -8.55
CA TRP A 64 6.84 -8.50 -8.90
C TRP A 64 7.37 -7.08 -9.04
N GLY A 65 8.21 -6.64 -8.11
CA GLY A 65 8.87 -5.34 -8.18
C GLY A 65 9.73 -5.17 -9.44
N ASP A 66 10.43 -6.21 -9.90
CA ASP A 66 11.22 -6.17 -11.15
C ASP A 66 10.34 -5.92 -12.38
N VAL A 67 9.18 -6.58 -12.45
CA VAL A 67 8.20 -6.35 -13.53
C VAL A 67 7.73 -4.90 -13.53
N MET A 68 7.42 -4.34 -12.35
CA MET A 68 6.95 -2.96 -12.22
C MET A 68 8.02 -1.93 -12.57
N LEU A 69 9.27 -2.17 -12.16
CA LEU A 69 10.41 -1.31 -12.48
C LEU A 69 10.70 -1.31 -13.98
N ASN A 70 10.69 -2.49 -14.61
CA ASN A 70 10.84 -2.63 -16.05
C ASN A 70 9.74 -1.86 -16.80
N LYS A 71 8.46 -2.11 -16.45
CA LYS A 71 7.30 -1.43 -17.08
C LYS A 71 7.35 0.09 -16.94
N SER A 72 7.87 0.60 -15.83
CA SER A 72 7.93 2.05 -15.55
C SER A 72 9.25 2.71 -15.97
N GLY A 73 10.26 1.95 -16.38
CA GLY A 73 11.61 2.45 -16.66
C GLY A 73 12.33 3.02 -15.43
N LYS A 74 11.86 2.70 -14.22
CA LYS A 74 12.45 3.21 -12.98
C LYS A 74 13.55 2.27 -12.50
N GLN A 75 14.56 2.84 -11.86
CA GLN A 75 15.62 2.09 -11.20
C GLN A 75 15.23 1.83 -9.74
N ARG A 76 15.56 0.62 -9.25
CA ARG A 76 15.22 0.19 -7.90
C ARG A 76 15.85 1.08 -6.83
N GLU A 77 17.11 1.43 -7.05
CA GLU A 77 17.94 2.21 -6.14
C GLU A 77 17.52 3.67 -6.10
N ALA A 78 16.83 4.18 -7.14
CA ALA A 78 16.45 5.58 -7.22
C ALA A 78 15.59 6.02 -6.04
N ALA A 79 14.70 5.14 -5.55
CA ALA A 79 13.90 5.42 -4.35
C ALA A 79 14.79 5.44 -3.10
N TRP A 80 15.52 4.36 -2.81
CA TRP A 80 16.37 4.31 -1.61
C TRP A 80 17.45 5.37 -1.56
N GLN A 81 18.02 5.78 -2.69
CA GLN A 81 19.07 6.79 -2.73
C GLN A 81 18.55 8.20 -2.56
N ARG A 82 17.32 8.49 -2.99
CA ARG A 82 16.78 9.86 -3.01
C ARG A 82 15.77 10.13 -1.92
N ASP A 83 15.05 9.10 -1.46
CA ASP A 83 13.96 9.26 -0.51
C ASP A 83 14.48 9.31 0.93
N TRP A 84 14.33 10.47 1.56
CA TRP A 84 14.70 10.68 2.95
C TRP A 84 13.88 9.83 3.91
N THR A 85 12.62 9.57 3.57
CA THR A 85 11.67 8.84 4.42
C THR A 85 12.02 7.35 4.51
N LEU A 86 12.68 6.80 3.50
CA LEU A 86 13.18 5.41 3.51
C LEU A 86 14.49 5.24 4.30
N LYS A 87 15.17 6.34 4.65
CA LYS A 87 16.50 6.30 5.28
C LYS A 87 16.50 6.62 6.77
N LYS A 88 15.46 7.29 7.25
CA LYS A 88 15.41 7.84 8.59
C LYS A 88 14.11 7.43 9.29
N LEU A 89 14.15 7.39 10.61
CA LEU A 89 12.93 7.26 11.39
C LEU A 89 12.12 8.57 11.29
N GLY A 90 10.85 8.46 10.95
CA GLY A 90 9.89 9.57 11.00
C GLY A 90 8.77 9.30 11.98
N TYR A 91 8.02 10.35 12.29
CA TYR A 91 6.77 10.26 13.03
C TYR A 91 5.61 10.56 12.08
N SER A 92 4.58 9.72 12.09
CA SER A 92 3.39 9.90 11.26
C SER A 92 2.16 10.13 12.11
N THR A 93 1.30 11.03 11.65
CA THR A 93 -0.01 11.31 12.23
C THR A 93 -1.18 10.76 11.44
N ASP A 94 -0.91 9.95 10.41
CA ASP A 94 -1.91 9.35 9.53
C ASP A 94 -2.82 8.35 10.28
N ASN A 95 -3.84 7.84 9.60
CA ASN A 95 -4.82 6.90 10.10
C ASN A 95 -4.19 5.72 10.84
N GLY A 96 -4.65 5.52 12.08
CA GLY A 96 -4.12 4.52 13.01
C GLY A 96 -3.00 5.01 13.93
N ALA A 97 -2.49 6.24 13.76
CA ALA A 97 -1.57 6.85 14.71
C ALA A 97 -2.29 7.30 16.00
N PHE A 98 -1.55 7.40 17.10
CA PHE A 98 -2.12 7.74 18.42
C PHE A 98 -2.85 9.09 18.44
N TYR A 99 -2.30 10.11 17.77
CA TYR A 99 -2.90 11.44 17.68
C TYR A 99 -3.75 11.66 16.43
N TYR A 100 -4.13 10.59 15.69
CA TYR A 100 -5.01 10.72 14.53
C TYR A 100 -6.37 11.30 14.96
N TYR A 101 -6.71 12.50 14.50
CA TYR A 101 -7.88 13.27 14.96
C TYR A 101 -7.99 13.47 16.49
N HIS A 102 -6.86 13.43 17.20
CA HIS A 102 -6.81 13.57 18.66
C HIS A 102 -5.63 14.45 19.09
N THR A 103 -5.83 15.27 20.12
CA THR A 103 -4.75 16.03 20.77
C THR A 103 -4.45 15.46 22.15
N ALA A 104 -3.31 15.85 22.72
CA ALA A 104 -3.13 15.70 24.16
C ALA A 104 -4.19 16.54 24.90
N THR A 105 -4.55 16.09 26.10
CA THR A 105 -5.62 16.70 26.89
C THR A 105 -5.41 18.20 27.07
N ASN A 106 -6.43 19.01 26.74
CA ASN A 106 -6.41 20.47 26.81
C ASN A 106 -5.32 21.16 25.96
N GLN A 107 -4.88 20.52 24.87
CA GLN A 107 -3.90 21.09 23.94
C GLN A 107 -4.48 21.24 22.53
N THR A 108 -3.90 22.18 21.78
CA THR A 108 -4.06 22.26 20.33
C THR A 108 -3.20 21.21 19.63
N TYR A 109 -3.45 20.99 18.33
CA TYR A 109 -2.59 20.11 17.53
C TYR A 109 -1.15 20.62 17.48
N GLU A 110 -0.94 21.91 17.25
CA GLU A 110 0.39 22.50 17.24
C GLU A 110 1.15 22.23 18.54
N GLN A 111 0.51 22.46 19.69
CA GLN A 111 1.09 22.16 21.00
C GLN A 111 1.44 20.68 21.15
N THR A 112 0.50 19.80 20.79
CA THR A 112 0.69 18.35 20.84
C THR A 112 1.90 17.91 20.00
N LEU A 113 2.03 18.39 18.76
CA LEU A 113 3.13 18.00 17.86
C LEU A 113 4.49 18.55 18.32
N ILE A 114 4.53 19.77 18.86
CA ILE A 114 5.73 20.34 19.46
C ILE A 114 6.17 19.49 20.66
N GLU A 115 5.23 19.10 21.52
CA GLU A 115 5.52 18.28 22.69
C GLU A 115 5.97 16.86 22.32
N VAL A 116 5.39 16.22 21.31
CA VAL A 116 5.88 14.94 20.77
C VAL A 116 7.32 15.08 20.31
N SER A 117 7.65 16.14 19.58
CA SER A 117 9.02 16.39 19.13
C SER A 117 9.98 16.63 20.30
N ALA A 118 9.57 17.42 21.29
CA ALA A 118 10.37 17.71 22.48
C ALA A 118 10.59 16.45 23.34
N TYR A 119 9.55 15.64 23.54
CA TYR A 119 9.62 14.34 24.20
C TYR A 119 10.61 13.43 23.49
N ALA A 120 10.47 13.27 22.17
CA ALA A 120 11.33 12.40 21.37
C ALA A 120 12.81 12.79 21.52
N ARG A 121 13.13 14.09 21.45
CA ARG A 121 14.50 14.59 21.70
C ARG A 121 14.98 14.27 23.12
N ARG A 122 14.12 14.47 24.13
CA ARG A 122 14.46 14.22 25.54
C ARG A 122 14.78 12.76 25.82
N VAL A 123 14.05 11.82 25.20
CA VAL A 123 14.25 10.38 25.42
C VAL A 123 15.15 9.72 24.35
N GLY A 124 15.73 10.51 23.45
CA GLY A 124 16.67 10.02 22.45
C GLY A 124 16.05 9.28 21.26
N ILE A 125 14.76 9.47 20.97
CA ILE A 125 14.12 8.93 19.77
C ILE A 125 14.45 9.84 18.56
N PRO A 126 15.15 9.34 17.53
CA PRO A 126 15.76 10.18 16.52
C PRO A 126 14.84 10.45 15.31
N TYR A 127 13.64 10.97 15.54
CA TYR A 127 12.77 11.40 14.43
C TYR A 127 13.48 12.45 13.56
N ARG A 128 13.50 12.25 12.24
CA ARG A 128 14.13 13.15 11.26
C ARG A 128 13.16 13.82 10.30
N TYR A 129 11.90 13.44 10.36
CA TYR A 129 10.82 14.09 9.65
C TYR A 129 9.50 13.79 10.34
N PHE A 130 8.50 14.55 9.96
CA PHE A 130 7.14 14.44 10.44
C PHE A 130 6.21 14.37 9.22
N LEU A 131 5.35 13.36 9.15
CA LEU A 131 4.22 13.35 8.23
C LEU A 131 3.04 13.96 8.98
N ALA A 132 2.62 15.15 8.54
CA ALA A 132 1.50 15.88 9.11
C ALA A 132 0.27 15.70 8.21
N ASP A 133 -0.73 14.97 8.72
CA ASP A 133 -1.96 14.63 7.99
C ASP A 133 -3.01 15.75 8.02
N SER A 134 -4.00 15.68 7.15
CA SER A 134 -5.06 16.67 6.89
C SER A 134 -5.73 17.33 8.10
N TRP A 135 -5.69 16.71 9.27
CA TRP A 135 -6.32 17.22 10.47
C TRP A 135 -5.54 18.32 11.20
N TRP A 136 -4.27 18.58 10.88
CA TRP A 136 -3.49 19.59 11.62
C TRP A 136 -3.90 21.03 11.28
N TYR A 137 -4.44 21.27 10.08
CA TYR A 137 -4.78 22.61 9.56
C TYR A 137 -6.27 22.94 9.55
N LEU A 138 -7.15 21.97 9.77
CA LEU A 138 -8.58 22.21 9.96
C LEU A 138 -8.82 22.42 11.46
N GLN A 139 -8.73 23.68 11.89
CA GLN A 139 -9.13 24.14 13.22
C GLN A 139 -10.29 25.13 13.09
#